data_AF-A0AAU4DPS3-F1
#
_entry.id   AF-A0AAU4DPS3-F1
#
_cell.length_a   1.000
_cell.length_b   1.000
_cell.length_c   1.000
_cell.angle_alpha   90.00
_cell.angle_beta   90.00
_cell.angle_gamma   90.00
#
_symmetry.space_group_name_H-M   'P 1'
#
loop_
_entity.id
_entity.type
_entity.pdbx_description
1 polymer ?
#
loop_
_entity_poly.entity_id
_entity_poly.type
_entity_poly.pdbx_seq_one_letter_code
_entity_poly.pdbx_strand_id
1 'polypeptide(L)'
;MTDTPQLTDGPEPAEVPDPAGRYQEIAAELAPHGATPAQMFGMPCLKDANGKAFLGLHRGELVCRLGRDTPAFAEALHLPDAHLFDPAGGRPMKDWVCLPAGSAGHWDNFAEAAFRSPR
;
A
#
# COMPACT_ATOMS: atom_id res chain seq x y z
N MET A 1 -50.26 7.35 18.96
CA MET A 1 -49.73 6.83 20.23
C MET A 1 -49.35 5.40 19.93
N THR A 2 -48.10 5.05 19.66
CA THR A 2 -46.83 5.32 20.36
C THR A 2 -45.73 5.07 19.31
N ASP A 3 -45.03 6.09 18.80
CA ASP A 3 -43.72 6.59 19.25
C ASP A 3 -42.69 5.53 19.73
N THR A 4 -41.44 5.72 19.26
CA THR A 4 -40.15 5.22 19.78
C THR A 4 -39.65 3.82 19.36
N PRO A 5 -38.34 3.61 19.07
CA PRO A 5 -37.33 4.55 18.57
C PRO A 5 -36.57 4.10 17.30
N GLN A 6 -36.00 5.13 16.67
CA GLN A 6 -34.86 5.12 15.78
C GLN A 6 -33.74 4.19 16.31
N LEU A 7 -33.42 3.17 15.52
CA LEU A 7 -32.24 2.34 15.74
C LEU A 7 -31.02 3.26 15.60
N THR A 8 -30.27 3.37 16.68
CA THR A 8 -28.99 4.07 16.84
C THR A 8 -28.13 4.01 15.58
N ASP A 9 -27.88 5.18 15.00
CA ASP A 9 -26.69 5.49 14.21
C ASP A 9 -25.51 5.38 15.21
N GLY A 10 -25.00 4.15 15.38
CA GLY A 10 -23.68 3.96 15.96
C GLY A 10 -22.67 4.66 15.04
N PRO A 11 -21.50 5.08 15.55
CA PRO A 11 -20.53 5.78 14.72
C PRO A 11 -20.32 4.97 13.45
N GLU A 12 -20.70 5.57 12.31
CA GLU A 12 -20.48 5.04 10.96
C GLU A 12 -19.08 4.42 10.98
N PRO A 13 -18.92 3.10 10.74
CA PRO A 13 -17.63 2.46 10.90
C PRO A 13 -16.69 3.21 9.99
N ALA A 14 -15.72 3.92 10.57
CA ALA A 14 -14.76 4.75 9.84
C ALA A 14 -14.32 3.94 8.63
N GLU A 15 -14.77 4.39 7.45
CA GLU A 15 -14.80 3.59 6.23
C GLU A 15 -13.41 3.01 6.03
N VAL A 16 -13.25 1.71 6.25
CA VAL A 16 -11.94 1.08 6.09
C VAL A 16 -11.67 1.18 4.60
N PRO A 17 -10.69 1.96 4.15
CA PRO A 17 -10.52 2.23 2.73
C PRO A 17 -10.30 0.90 2.02
N ASP A 18 -11.02 0.64 0.92
CA ASP A 18 -10.87 -0.58 0.11
C ASP A 18 -9.41 -0.67 -0.36
N PRO A 19 -8.57 -1.54 0.24
CA PRO A 19 -7.15 -1.54 -0.05
C PRO A 19 -6.87 -2.05 -1.46
N ALA A 20 -7.74 -2.95 -1.96
CA ALA A 20 -7.63 -3.46 -3.31
C ALA A 20 -8.02 -2.38 -4.32
N GLY A 21 -9.13 -1.68 -4.09
CA GLY A 21 -9.56 -0.53 -4.88
C GLY A 21 -8.47 0.55 -4.96
N ARG A 22 -7.96 0.99 -3.80
CA ARG A 22 -6.89 2.00 -3.74
C ARG A 22 -5.62 1.56 -4.47
N TYR A 23 -5.24 0.29 -4.36
CA TYR A 23 -4.11 -0.26 -5.11
C TYR A 23 -4.33 -0.20 -6.63
N GLN A 24 -5.54 -0.52 -7.11
CA GLN A 24 -5.86 -0.46 -8.55
C GLN A 24 -5.85 0.98 -9.08
N GLU A 25 -6.30 1.95 -8.29
CA GLU A 25 -6.21 3.38 -8.62
C GLU A 25 -4.75 3.81 -8.81
N ILE A 26 -3.88 3.50 -7.83
CA ILE A 26 -2.44 3.81 -7.91
C ILE A 26 -1.81 3.12 -9.12
N ALA A 27 -2.20 1.87 -9.41
CA ALA A 27 -1.74 1.16 -10.60
C ALA A 27 -2.14 1.87 -11.90
N ALA A 28 -3.36 2.38 -11.98
CA ALA A 28 -3.84 3.15 -13.12
C ALA A 28 -3.15 4.52 -13.24
N GLU A 29 -2.88 5.19 -12.12
CA GLU A 29 -2.14 6.46 -12.07
C GLU A 29 -0.68 6.30 -12.54
N LEU A 30 -0.01 5.20 -12.18
CA LEU A 30 1.38 4.95 -12.55
C LEU A 30 1.55 4.32 -13.94
N ALA A 31 0.50 3.72 -14.51
CA ALA A 31 0.57 3.04 -15.81
C ALA A 31 1.06 3.93 -16.96
N PRO A 32 0.60 5.19 -17.12
CA PRO A 32 1.12 6.12 -18.14
C PRO A 32 2.62 6.41 -18.01
N HIS A 33 3.18 6.22 -16.81
CA HIS A 33 4.61 6.43 -16.55
C HIS A 33 5.47 5.18 -16.83
N GLY A 34 4.85 4.06 -17.21
CA GLY A 34 5.54 2.81 -17.54
C GLY A 34 5.49 1.76 -16.43
N ALA A 35 4.67 1.96 -15.39
CA ALA A 35 4.37 0.89 -14.45
C ALA A 35 3.45 -0.16 -15.11
N THR A 36 3.75 -1.44 -14.90
CA THR A 36 2.99 -2.54 -15.49
C THR A 36 2.48 -3.49 -14.41
N PRO A 37 1.17 -3.83 -14.40
CA PRO A 37 0.63 -4.84 -13.51
C PRO A 37 1.27 -6.22 -13.77
N ALA A 38 1.56 -6.93 -12.69
CA ALA A 38 2.09 -8.29 -12.70
C ALA A 38 1.61 -9.04 -11.44
N GLN A 39 2.06 -10.29 -11.31
CA GLN A 39 1.86 -11.09 -10.11
C GLN A 39 3.20 -11.69 -9.66
N MET A 40 3.44 -11.72 -8.35
CA MET A 40 4.54 -12.44 -7.72
C MET A 40 3.97 -13.33 -6.62
N PHE A 41 4.11 -14.64 -6.74
CA PHE A 41 3.63 -15.60 -5.73
C PHE A 41 2.13 -15.44 -5.39
N GLY A 42 1.30 -15.18 -6.42
CA GLY A 42 -0.14 -14.94 -6.26
C GLY A 42 -0.52 -13.55 -5.73
N MET A 43 0.46 -12.72 -5.40
CA MET A 43 0.27 -11.35 -4.96
C MET A 43 0.27 -10.39 -6.17
N PRO A 44 -0.72 -9.49 -6.31
CA PRO A 44 -0.68 -8.44 -7.32
C PRO A 44 0.48 -7.47 -7.03
N CYS A 45 1.23 -7.13 -8.07
CA CYS A 45 2.37 -6.20 -7.98
C CYS A 45 2.49 -5.31 -9.22
N LEU A 46 3.25 -4.23 -9.10
CA LEU A 46 3.66 -3.39 -10.22
C LEU A 46 5.16 -3.54 -10.48
N LYS A 47 5.51 -3.56 -11.76
CA LYS A 47 6.88 -3.55 -12.27
C LYS A 47 7.16 -2.25 -12.99
N ASP A 48 8.38 -1.73 -12.85
CA ASP A 48 8.87 -0.59 -13.60
C ASP A 48 9.09 -0.96 -15.09
N ALA A 49 9.51 0.03 -15.88
CA ALA A 49 9.83 -0.17 -17.30
C ALA A 49 10.96 -1.18 -17.55
N ASN A 50 11.78 -1.49 -16.52
CA ASN A 50 12.86 -2.48 -16.58
C ASN A 50 12.40 -3.88 -16.10
N GLY A 51 11.10 -4.07 -15.84
CA GLY A 51 10.51 -5.32 -15.38
C GLY A 51 10.81 -5.64 -13.90
N LYS A 52 11.24 -4.66 -13.11
CA LYS A 52 11.56 -4.83 -11.69
C LYS A 52 10.36 -4.45 -10.82
N ALA A 53 9.98 -5.35 -9.93
CA ALA A 53 8.91 -5.07 -8.97
C ALA A 53 9.32 -3.98 -7.97
N PHE A 54 8.43 -3.02 -7.77
CA PHE A 54 8.62 -1.90 -6.83
C PHE A 54 7.39 -1.65 -5.93
N LEU A 55 6.22 -2.16 -6.32
CA LEU A 55 4.95 -2.02 -5.59
C LEU A 55 4.21 -3.36 -5.56
N GLY A 56 3.37 -3.59 -4.56
CA GLY A 56 2.37 -4.66 -4.58
C GLY A 56 1.39 -4.55 -3.42
N LEU A 57 0.40 -5.44 -3.39
CA LEU A 57 -0.59 -5.48 -2.32
C LEU A 57 -0.53 -6.84 -1.61
N HIS A 58 -0.13 -6.84 -0.34
CA HIS A 58 -0.02 -8.04 0.47
C HIS A 58 -0.99 -7.95 1.65
N ARG A 59 -1.94 -8.89 1.77
CA ARG A 59 -2.86 -8.98 2.93
C ARG A 59 -3.59 -7.66 3.27
N GLY A 60 -3.88 -6.83 2.26
CA GLY A 60 -4.54 -5.53 2.45
C GLY A 60 -3.58 -4.37 2.76
N GLU A 61 -2.27 -4.60 2.66
CA GLU A 61 -1.24 -3.59 2.88
C GLU A 61 -0.48 -3.31 1.59
N LEU A 62 -0.16 -2.05 1.35
CA LEU A 62 0.66 -1.66 0.21
C LEU A 62 2.12 -1.94 0.53
N VAL A 63 2.75 -2.76 -0.29
CA VAL A 63 4.15 -3.14 -0.17
C VAL A 63 4.97 -2.33 -1.16
N CYS A 64 5.76 -1.38 -0.65
CA CYS A 64 6.54 -0.45 -1.45
C CYS A 64 8.04 -0.69 -1.27
N ARG A 65 8.81 -0.68 -2.37
CA ARG A 65 10.26 -0.67 -2.33
C ARG A 65 10.78 0.76 -2.29
N LEU A 66 11.04 1.27 -1.09
CA LEU A 66 11.48 2.65 -0.89
C LEU A 66 13.01 2.79 -0.80
N GLY A 67 13.73 1.67 -0.56
CA GLY A 67 15.18 1.68 -0.35
C GLY A 67 15.53 2.18 1.06
N ARG A 68 16.30 1.39 1.80
CA ARG A 68 16.53 1.60 3.24
C ARG A 68 17.04 3.00 3.62
N ASP A 69 17.85 3.60 2.77
CA ASP A 69 18.55 4.86 3.06
C ASP A 69 17.82 6.11 2.52
N THR A 70 16.55 5.97 2.10
CA THR A 70 15.76 7.09 1.58
C THR A 70 14.90 7.76 2.65
N PRO A 71 14.59 9.07 2.51
CA PRO A 71 13.64 9.75 3.40
C PRO A 71 12.26 9.10 3.40
N ALA A 72 11.77 8.68 2.23
CA ALA A 72 10.47 8.03 2.09
C ALA A 72 10.40 6.73 2.90
N PHE A 73 11.48 5.94 2.94
CA PHE A 73 11.55 4.74 3.77
C PHE A 73 11.45 5.06 5.26
N ALA A 74 12.15 6.09 5.72
CA ALA A 74 12.06 6.55 7.10
C ALA A 74 10.66 7.05 7.43
N GLU A 75 10.05 7.86 6.57
CA GLU A 75 8.67 8.37 6.74
C GLU A 75 7.64 7.23 6.78
N ALA A 76 7.77 6.26 5.88
CA ALA A 76 6.89 5.09 5.83
C ALA A 76 6.90 4.31 7.15
N LEU A 77 8.08 4.10 7.74
CA LEU A 77 8.22 3.40 9.02
C LEU A 77 7.74 4.21 10.24
N HIS A 78 7.47 5.50 10.11
CA HIS A 78 6.84 6.30 11.17
C HIS A 78 5.32 6.19 11.18
N LEU A 79 4.71 5.61 10.14
CA LEU A 79 3.27 5.40 10.11
C LEU A 79 2.86 4.34 11.14
N PRO A 80 1.73 4.52 11.83
CA PRO A 80 1.18 3.49 12.71
C PRO A 80 1.04 2.17 11.95
N ASP A 81 1.43 1.05 12.59
CA ASP A 81 1.36 -0.32 12.07
C ASP A 81 2.19 -0.63 10.80
N ALA A 82 2.94 0.34 10.27
CA ALA A 82 3.88 0.10 9.19
C ALA A 82 5.07 -0.75 9.66
N HIS A 83 5.52 -1.66 8.80
CA HIS A 83 6.58 -2.61 9.14
C HIS A 83 7.36 -3.07 7.91
N LEU A 84 8.49 -3.72 8.12
CA LEU A 84 9.28 -4.28 7.02
C LEU A 84 8.57 -5.47 6.37
N PHE A 85 8.61 -5.54 5.04
CA PHE A 85 8.02 -6.66 4.33
C PHE A 85 8.79 -7.97 4.58
N ASP A 86 8.14 -8.96 5.18
CA ASP A 86 8.69 -10.29 5.44
C ASP A 86 7.76 -11.39 4.89
N PRO A 87 7.82 -11.69 3.57
CA PRO A 87 6.92 -12.65 2.95
C PRO A 87 7.14 -14.10 3.42
N ALA A 88 8.32 -14.42 3.98
CA ALA A 88 8.70 -15.77 4.38
C ALA A 88 8.71 -15.97 5.92
N GLY A 89 8.44 -14.92 6.70
CA GLY A 89 8.36 -14.98 8.17
C GLY A 89 9.69 -15.29 8.86
N GLY A 90 10.81 -14.87 8.27
CA GLY A 90 12.13 -15.13 8.84
C GLY A 90 13.26 -14.27 8.32
N ARG A 91 13.03 -13.47 7.25
CA ARG A 91 14.03 -12.54 6.74
C ARG A 91 13.35 -11.34 6.08
N PRO A 92 13.10 -10.26 6.84
CA PRO A 92 12.55 -9.03 6.29
C PRO A 92 13.42 -8.46 5.17
N MET A 93 12.77 -8.01 4.11
CA MET A 93 13.39 -7.29 3.01
C MET A 93 13.64 -5.84 3.44
N LYS A 94 14.92 -5.48 3.62
CA LYS A 94 15.33 -4.19 4.23
C LYS A 94 14.96 -2.94 3.44
N ASP A 95 14.65 -3.08 2.15
CA ASP A 95 14.29 -1.98 1.27
C ASP A 95 12.78 -1.83 1.08
N TRP A 96 11.99 -2.71 1.70
CA TRP A 96 10.56 -2.83 1.47
C TRP A 96 9.77 -2.61 2.75
N VAL A 97 8.72 -1.82 2.64
CA VAL A 97 7.83 -1.48 3.76
C VAL A 97 6.40 -1.86 3.38
N CYS A 98 5.70 -2.49 4.32
CA CYS A 98 4.26 -2.68 4.32
C CYS A 98 3.59 -1.45 4.93
N LEU A 99 2.70 -0.83 4.18
CA LEU A 99 1.88 0.30 4.58
C LEU A 99 0.45 -0.19 4.84
N PRO A 100 -0.08 -0.01 6.05
CA PRO A 100 -1.41 -0.50 6.40
C PRO A 100 -2.51 0.28 5.69
N ALA A 101 -3.70 -0.32 5.56
CA ALA A 101 -4.87 0.34 4.96
C ALA A 101 -5.25 1.65 5.68
N GLY A 102 -4.98 1.78 6.98
CA GLY A 102 -5.19 3.02 7.73
C GLY A 102 -4.39 4.22 7.20
N SER A 103 -3.34 3.99 6.41
CA SER A 103 -2.56 5.03 5.72
C SER A 103 -2.82 5.09 4.21
N ALA A 104 -3.91 4.49 3.71
CA ALA A 104 -4.24 4.44 2.28
C ALA A 104 -4.34 5.82 1.60
N GLY A 105 -4.69 6.87 2.36
CA GLY A 105 -4.69 8.25 1.89
C GLY A 105 -3.29 8.86 1.64
N HIS A 106 -2.22 8.16 2.02
CA HIS A 106 -0.83 8.57 1.76
C HIS A 106 -0.09 7.61 0.80
N TRP A 107 -0.76 6.55 0.35
CA TRP A 107 -0.14 5.49 -0.43
C TRP A 107 0.43 5.97 -1.77
N ASP A 108 -0.19 6.94 -2.42
CA ASP A 108 0.28 7.62 -3.63
C ASP A 108 1.69 8.20 -3.45
N ASN A 109 1.93 8.94 -2.36
CA ASN A 109 3.25 9.52 -2.06
C ASN A 109 4.35 8.45 -2.02
N PHE A 110 4.08 7.32 -1.34
CA PHE A 110 5.04 6.23 -1.24
C PHE A 110 5.15 5.42 -2.53
N ALA A 111 4.06 5.25 -3.27
CA ALA A 111 4.07 4.55 -4.55
C ALA A 111 4.88 5.33 -5.60
N GLU A 112 4.72 6.65 -5.65
CA GLU A 112 5.52 7.53 -6.48
C GLU A 112 7.00 7.51 -6.07
N ALA A 113 7.29 7.59 -4.77
CA ALA A 113 8.65 7.49 -4.26
C ALA A 113 9.30 6.14 -4.62
N ALA A 114 8.56 5.03 -4.51
CA ALA A 114 9.02 3.70 -4.91
C ALA A 114 9.25 3.60 -6.42
N PHE A 115 8.38 4.21 -7.23
CA PHE A 115 8.51 4.22 -8.69
C PHE A 115 9.72 5.03 -9.16
N ARG A 116 10.01 6.17 -8.51
CA ARG A 116 11.16 7.03 -8.83
C ARG A 116 12.48 6.51 -8.28
N SER A 117 12.46 5.57 -7.34
CA SER A 117 13.66 5.04 -6.68
C SER A 117 14.39 4.03 -7.59
N PRO A 118 15.57 4.38 -8.14
CA PRO A 118 16.27 3.52 -9.08
C PRO A 118 16.61 2.16 -8.46
N ARG A 119 16.53 1.10 -9.27
CA ARG A 119 16.93 -0.27 -8.90
C ARG A 119 18.34 -0.59 -9.34
#